data_AF-F4MY88-F1
#
_entry.id   AF-F4MY88-F1
#
_cell.length_a   1.000
_cell.length_b   1.000
_cell.length_c   1.000
_cell.angle_alpha   90.00
_cell.angle_beta   90.00
_cell.angle_gamma   90.00
#
_symmetry.space_group_name_H-M   'P 1'
#
loop_
_entity.id
_entity.type
_entity.pdbx_description
1 polymer ?
#
loop_
_entity_poly.entity_id
_entity_poly.type
_entity_poly.pdbx_seq_one_letter_code
_entity_poly.pdbx_strand_id
1 'polypeptide(L)'
;MLDNSDERVVIQHNWHELRLFMWDYVGIVRTTKRLERALRRITTLQQEIDEYYANFRISNNLLELRNLVQVAELIVRCAMDRKESRGLHYTLDYPEQLENPKPTILHP
;
A
#
# COMPACT_ATOMS: atom_id res chain seq x y z
N MET A 1 22.23 -2.19 26.87
CA MET A 1 21.24 -1.44 26.08
C MET A 1 21.53 -1.79 24.63
N LEU A 2 20.91 -2.86 24.12
CA LEU A 2 21.18 -3.36 22.78
C LEU A 2 20.39 -2.47 21.81
N ASP A 3 21.10 -1.67 21.03
CA ASP A 3 20.56 -1.10 19.79
C ASP A 3 20.19 -2.30 18.91
N ASN A 4 18.90 -2.58 18.80
CA ASN A 4 18.38 -3.87 18.37
C ASN A 4 18.49 -3.95 16.84
N SER A 5 19.64 -4.40 16.35
CA SER A 5 19.96 -4.55 14.92
C SER A 5 18.83 -5.21 14.14
N ASP A 6 18.17 -6.17 14.77
CA ASP A 6 17.12 -6.98 14.18
C ASP A 6 15.86 -6.15 13.90
N GLU A 7 15.47 -5.23 14.79
CA GLU A 7 14.34 -4.31 14.56
C GLU A 7 14.58 -3.43 13.33
N ARG A 8 15.79 -2.89 13.21
CA ARG A 8 16.17 -2.01 12.10
C ARG A 8 16.18 -2.76 10.77
N VAL A 9 16.67 -4.00 10.78
CA VAL A 9 16.71 -4.87 9.59
C VAL A 9 15.29 -5.20 9.13
N VAL A 10 14.38 -5.56 10.04
CA VAL A 10 12.99 -5.90 9.71
C VAL A 10 12.25 -4.68 9.14
N ILE A 11 12.36 -3.50 9.77
CA ILE A 11 11.72 -2.28 9.27
C ILE A 11 12.24 -1.93 7.87
N GLN A 12 13.56 -2.05 7.64
CA GLN A 12 14.15 -1.79 6.33
C GLN A 12 13.68 -2.80 5.27
N HIS A 13 13.51 -4.07 5.65
CA HIS A 13 12.96 -5.09 4.78
C HIS A 13 11.53 -4.77 4.37
N ASN A 14 10.65 -4.47 5.33
CA ASN A 14 9.24 -4.17 5.08
C ASN A 14 9.09 -2.89 4.23
N TRP A 15 9.96 -1.90 4.41
CA TRP A 15 10.00 -0.71 3.56
C TRP A 15 10.32 -1.04 2.11
N HIS A 16 11.30 -1.93 1.88
CA HIS A 16 11.66 -2.37 0.54
C HIS A 16 10.56 -3.21 -0.10
N GLU A 17 9.98 -4.14 0.65
CA GLU A 17 8.88 -4.99 0.22
C GLU A 17 7.67 -4.15 -0.23
N LEU A 18 7.25 -3.19 0.59
CA LEU A 18 6.15 -2.28 0.28
C LEU A 18 6.35 -1.59 -1.06
N ARG A 19 7.52 -0.98 -1.28
CA ARG A 19 7.82 -0.26 -2.52
C ARG A 19 7.86 -1.17 -3.73
N LEU A 20 8.40 -2.38 -3.57
CA LEU A 20 8.49 -3.36 -4.65
C LEU A 20 7.11 -3.81 -5.11
N PHE A 21 6.23 -4.26 -4.19
CA PHE A 21 4.92 -4.73 -4.63
C PHE A 21 3.99 -3.59 -5.06
N MET A 22 4.14 -2.38 -4.51
CA MET A 22 3.39 -1.22 -4.97
C MET A 22 3.73 -0.89 -6.43
N TRP A 23 5.02 -1.02 -6.80
CA TRP A 23 5.44 -0.92 -8.20
C TRP A 23 4.83 -2.02 -9.07
N ASP A 24 4.92 -3.28 -8.64
CA ASP A 24 4.48 -4.43 -9.44
C ASP A 24 2.95 -4.49 -9.63
N TYR A 25 2.19 -4.12 -8.60
CA TYR A 25 0.75 -4.34 -8.54
C TYR A 25 -0.08 -3.08 -8.73
N VAL A 26 0.47 -1.91 -8.40
CA VAL A 26 -0.24 -0.63 -8.37
C VAL A 26 0.45 0.41 -9.27
N GLY A 27 1.46 -0.01 -10.04
CA GLY A 27 2.18 0.79 -11.02
C GLY A 27 1.36 1.19 -12.25
N ILE A 28 2.05 1.43 -13.37
CA ILE A 28 1.44 2.01 -14.59
C ILE A 28 0.26 1.18 -15.12
N VAL A 29 0.44 -0.14 -15.19
CA VAL A 29 -0.57 -1.08 -15.70
C VAL A 29 -1.11 -1.95 -14.57
N ARG A 30 -2.43 -1.87 -14.35
CA ARG A 30 -3.11 -2.51 -13.21
C ARG A 30 -4.08 -3.60 -13.66
N THR A 31 -4.34 -4.54 -12.75
CA THR A 31 -5.46 -5.47 -12.85
C THR A 31 -6.08 -5.64 -11.47
N THR A 32 -7.37 -5.95 -11.42
CA THR A 32 -8.16 -6.23 -10.21
C THR A 32 -7.45 -7.27 -9.36
N LYS A 33 -6.98 -8.36 -9.97
CA LYS A 33 -6.21 -9.41 -9.27
C LYS A 33 -4.91 -8.90 -8.66
N ARG A 34 -4.19 -7.97 -9.32
CA ARG A 34 -2.97 -7.36 -8.77
C ARG A 34 -3.30 -6.43 -7.60
N LEU A 35 -4.34 -5.61 -7.73
CA LEU A 35 -4.79 -4.74 -6.66
C LEU A 35 -5.24 -5.52 -5.41
N GLU A 36 -5.97 -6.62 -5.58
CA GLU A 36 -6.33 -7.53 -4.48
C GLU A 36 -5.11 -8.19 -3.81
N ARG A 37 -4.05 -8.47 -4.57
CA ARG A 37 -2.78 -8.97 -4.01
C ARG A 37 -2.06 -7.88 -3.22
N ALA A 38 -2.04 -6.64 -3.72
CA ALA A 38 -1.45 -5.51 -3.02
C ALA A 38 -2.18 -5.24 -1.70
N LEU A 39 -3.51 -5.18 -1.72
CA LEU A 39 -4.32 -4.93 -0.52
C LEU A 39 -4.07 -5.98 0.56
N ARG A 40 -4.03 -7.26 0.19
CA ARG A 40 -3.72 -8.34 1.15
C ARG A 40 -2.37 -8.17 1.83
N ARG A 41 -1.32 -7.84 1.06
CA ARG A 41 0.02 -7.60 1.63
C ARG A 41 0.07 -6.37 2.53
N ILE A 42 -0.61 -5.30 2.12
CA ILE A 42 -0.74 -4.08 2.93
C ILE A 42 -1.41 -4.41 4.27
N THR A 43 -2.50 -5.18 4.27
CA THR A 43 -3.19 -5.58 5.50
C THR A 43 -2.30 -6.42 6.43
N THR A 44 -1.50 -7.33 5.88
CA THR A 44 -0.50 -8.09 6.68
C THR A 44 0.55 -7.15 7.29
N LEU A 45 1.11 -6.23 6.50
CA LEU A 45 2.08 -5.24 7.00
C LEU A 45 1.47 -4.34 8.08
N GLN A 46 0.20 -3.96 7.98
CA GLN A 46 -0.49 -3.18 9.02
C GLN A 46 -0.52 -3.94 10.35
N GLN A 47 -0.87 -5.23 10.31
CA GLN A 47 -0.91 -6.09 11.51
C GLN A 47 0.47 -6.24 12.13
N GLU A 48 1.50 -6.50 11.33
CA GLU A 48 2.89 -6.59 11.81
C GLU A 48 3.38 -5.28 12.43
N ILE A 49 3.04 -4.13 11.82
CA ILE A 49 3.42 -2.82 12.36
C ILE A 49 2.76 -2.57 13.72
N ASP A 50 1.50 -2.93 13.89
CA ASP A 50 0.80 -2.80 15.18
C ASP A 50 1.48 -3.65 16.28
N GLU A 51 1.94 -4.85 15.94
CA GLU A 51 2.75 -5.69 16.83
C GLU A 51 4.10 -5.04 17.16
N TYR A 52 4.75 -4.38 16.20
CA TYR A 52 6.00 -3.66 16.46
C TYR A 52 5.81 -2.47 17.40
N TYR A 53 4.69 -1.73 17.32
CA TYR A 53 4.39 -0.66 18.27
C TYR A 53 4.24 -1.15 19.71
N ALA A 54 3.72 -2.36 19.89
CA ALA A 54 3.55 -2.95 21.21
C ALA A 54 4.91 -3.37 21.84
N ASN A 55 5.90 -3.72 21.03
CA ASN A 55 7.11 -4.39 21.48
C ASN A 55 8.40 -3.57 21.32
N PHE A 56 8.45 -2.62 20.38
CA PHE A 56 9.68 -1.89 20.01
C PHE A 56 9.65 -0.44 20.46
N ARG A 57 10.83 0.17 20.54
CA ARG A 57 10.93 1.61 20.81
C ARG A 57 10.53 2.39 19.56
N ILE A 58 9.63 3.36 19.73
CA ILE A 58 9.23 4.26 18.64
C ILE A 58 10.47 4.95 18.04
N SER A 59 10.61 4.84 16.73
CA SER A 59 11.69 5.41 15.93
C SER A 59 11.16 6.07 14.67
N ASN A 60 11.96 6.96 14.06
CA ASN A 60 11.57 7.63 12.81
C ASN A 60 11.28 6.64 11.68
N ASN A 61 12.07 5.56 11.58
CA ASN A 61 11.88 4.56 10.53
C ASN A 61 10.56 3.79 10.70
N LEU A 62 10.17 3.48 11.94
CA LEU A 62 8.88 2.82 12.22
C LEU A 62 7.69 3.75 11.89
N LEU A 63 7.80 5.03 12.25
CA LEU A 63 6.79 6.04 11.92
C LEU A 63 6.65 6.22 10.41
N GLU A 64 7.76 6.28 9.68
CA GLU A 64 7.76 6.37 8.22
C GLU A 64 7.10 5.14 7.59
N LEU A 65 7.49 3.94 8.01
CA LEU A 65 6.89 2.70 7.51
C LEU A 65 5.38 2.67 7.74
N ARG A 66 4.92 3.02 8.95
CA ARG A 66 3.48 3.12 9.26
C ARG A 66 2.76 4.06 8.30
N ASN A 67 3.30 5.26 8.10
CA ASN A 67 2.66 6.26 7.24
C ASN A 67 2.63 5.80 5.77
N LEU A 68 3.70 5.18 5.28
CA LEU A 68 3.75 4.64 3.93
C LEU A 68 2.73 3.52 3.71
N VAL A 69 2.63 2.57 4.65
CA VAL A 69 1.64 1.48 4.57
C VAL A 69 0.22 2.03 4.61
N GLN A 70 -0.06 3.02 5.48
CA GLN A 70 -1.38 3.64 5.53
C GLN A 70 -1.75 4.33 4.22
N VAL A 71 -0.85 5.11 3.62
CA VAL A 71 -1.10 5.79 2.35
C VAL A 71 -1.22 4.78 1.20
N ALA A 72 -0.43 3.70 1.22
CA ALA A 72 -0.53 2.63 0.24
C ALA A 72 -1.91 1.97 0.25
N GLU A 73 -2.49 1.71 1.43
CA GLU A 73 -3.84 1.18 1.57
C GLU A 73 -4.87 2.08 0.87
N LEU A 74 -4.80 3.39 1.13
CA LEU A 74 -5.71 4.38 0.54
C LEU A 74 -5.58 4.41 -0.99
N ILE A 75 -4.35 4.39 -1.51
CA ILE A 75 -4.09 4.35 -2.96
C ILE A 75 -4.73 3.10 -3.58
N VAL A 76 -4.52 1.93 -2.97
CA VAL A 76 -5.05 0.66 -3.50
C VAL A 76 -6.58 0.65 -3.44
N ARG A 77 -7.18 1.09 -2.34
CA ARG A 77 -8.65 1.19 -2.22
C ARG A 77 -9.23 2.13 -3.26
N CYS A 78 -8.62 3.28 -3.49
CA CYS A 78 -9.03 4.20 -4.56
C CYS A 78 -8.91 3.58 -5.95
N ALA A 79 -7.82 2.87 -6.23
CA ALA A 79 -7.61 2.20 -7.51
C ALA A 79 -8.60 1.04 -7.74
N MET A 80 -8.97 0.32 -6.68
CA MET A 80 -9.94 -0.78 -6.74
C MET A 80 -11.37 -0.29 -7.00
N ASP A 81 -11.75 0.86 -6.43
CA ASP A 81 -13.08 1.44 -6.60
C ASP A 81 -13.31 2.00 -8.03
N ARG A 82 -12.24 2.43 -8.71
CA ARG A 82 -12.30 2.97 -10.07
C ARG A 82 -12.43 1.87 -11.14
N LYS A 83 -13.66 1.64 -11.60
CA LYS A 83 -14.02 0.65 -12.65
C LYS A 83 -13.95 1.23 -14.08
N GLU A 84 -12.87 1.94 -14.39
CA GLU A 84 -12.60 2.52 -15.71
C GLU A 84 -11.08 2.73 -15.87
N SER A 85 -10.62 3.05 -17.09
CA SER A 85 -9.25 3.54 -17.32
C SER A 85 -9.27 4.99 -17.75
N ARG A 86 -8.62 5.86 -16.97
CA ARG A 86 -8.60 7.30 -17.19
C ARG A 86 -7.29 7.93 -16.69
N GLY A 87 -6.60 8.65 -17.58
CA GLY A 87 -5.38 9.38 -17.24
C GLY A 87 -4.30 8.46 -16.66
N LEU A 88 -3.84 8.74 -15.43
CA LEU A 88 -2.80 7.94 -14.75
C LEU A 88 -3.34 6.61 -14.16
N HIS A 89 -4.65 6.41 -14.16
CA HIS A 89 -5.27 5.15 -13.76
C HIS A 89 -5.57 4.30 -14.99
N TYR A 90 -4.73 3.31 -15.27
CA TYR A 90 -4.91 2.36 -16.37
C TYR A 90 -5.05 0.93 -15.84
N THR A 91 -6.16 0.28 -16.16
CA THR A 91 -6.46 -1.10 -15.77
C THR A 91 -6.96 -1.93 -16.95
N LEU A 92 -6.42 -3.15 -17.10
CA LEU A 92 -6.77 -4.04 -18.21
C LEU A 92 -8.18 -4.62 -18.11
N ASP A 93 -8.76 -4.67 -16.91
CA ASP A 93 -10.11 -5.23 -16.71
C ASP A 93 -11.21 -4.22 -17.11
N TYR A 94 -10.88 -2.93 -17.14
CA TYR A 94 -11.79 -1.83 -17.52
C TYR A 94 -11.04 -0.84 -18.43
N PRO A 95 -10.80 -1.18 -19.71
CA PRO A 95 -9.98 -0.38 -20.62
C PRO A 95 -10.65 0.94 -21.05
N GLU A 96 -11.98 1.00 -20.99
CA GLU A 96 -12.76 2.14 -21.44
C GLU A 96 -12.97 3.20 -20.34
N GLN A 97 -13.33 4.40 -20.77
CA GLN A 97 -13.76 5.50 -19.90
C GLN A 97 -15.27 5.46 -19.67
N LEU A 98 -15.72 5.72 -18.44
CA LEU A 98 -17.13 5.93 -18.15
C LEU A 98 -17.59 7.32 -18.60
N GLU A 99 -18.86 7.43 -19.01
CA GLU A 99 -19.45 8.69 -19.49
C GLU A 99 -19.54 9.76 -18.38
N ASN A 100 -19.87 9.35 -17.15
CA ASN A 100 -20.07 10.23 -16.00
C ASN A 100 -19.06 9.91 -14.89
N PRO A 101 -17.80 10.39 -14.99
CA PRO A 101 -16.77 10.09 -14.01
C PRO A 101 -17.04 10.80 -12.68
N LYS A 102 -16.72 10.13 -11.58
CA LYS A 102 -16.74 10.70 -10.23
C LYS A 102 -15.36 10.61 -9.58
N PRO A 103 -15.00 11.55 -8.70
CA PRO A 103 -13.84 11.39 -7.84
C PRO A 103 -14.05 10.20 -6.92
N THR A 104 -12.96 9.49 -6.63
CA THR A 104 -12.97 8.42 -5.63
C THR A 104 -12.70 9.07 -4.27
N ILE A 105 -13.63 8.92 -3.32
CA ILE A 105 -13.56 9.55 -2.01
C ILE A 105 -13.63 8.44 -0.96
N LEU A 106 -12.64 8.41 -0.06
CA LEU A 106 -12.63 7.51 1.08
C LEU A 106 -13.00 8.30 2.35
N HIS A 107 -13.83 7.69 3.18
CA HIS A 107 -14.14 8.19 4.52
C HIS A 107 -13.42 7.30 5.55
N PRO A 108 -12.84 7.90 6.61
CA PRO A 108 -12.18 7.16 7.68
C PRO A 108 -13.17 6.35 8.52
#